data_AF-A0A6G1RXR3-F1
#
_entry.id   AF-A0A6G1RXR3-F1
#
_cell.length_a   1.000
_cell.length_b   1.000
_cell.length_c   1.000
_cell.angle_alpha   90.00
_cell.angle_beta   90.00
_cell.angle_gamma   90.00
#
_symmetry.space_group_name_H-M   'P 1'
#
loop_
_entity.id
_entity.type
_entity.pdbx_description
1 polymer ?
#
loop_
_entity_poly.entity_id
_entity_poly.type
_entity_poly.pdbx_seq_one_letter_code
_entity_poly.pdbx_strand_id
1 'polypeptide(L)'
;GCQDLLENVPGRSRMTSSSPICGSPSDLRSLSRTRVGLGIHGRSVTGKYLRNEEPSNEVLAVLKVDNKVVGQTNWGPVNNQAWDQSFAIELDRSRELEVAIYWRDWRELCAVKFLRLDDFLDNKRHGMCLSLEPQGMLFAEV
;
A
#
# COMPACT_ATOMS: atom_id res chain seq x y z
N GLY A 1 -16.55 -0.38 -0.31
CA GLY A 1 -15.49 -1.32 -0.76
C GLY A 1 -14.75 -0.75 -1.96
N CYS A 2 -14.00 -1.57 -2.70
CA CYS A 2 -13.26 -1.11 -3.88
C CYS A 2 -13.09 -2.21 -4.94
N GLN A 3 -12.81 -1.80 -6.18
CA GLN A 3 -12.60 -2.67 -7.35
C GLN A 3 -11.57 -2.07 -8.32
N ASP A 4 -11.12 -2.90 -9.27
CA ASP A 4 -10.24 -2.53 -10.39
C ASP A 4 -8.95 -1.83 -9.97
N LEU A 5 -8.39 -2.22 -8.82
CA LEU A 5 -7.18 -1.64 -8.26
C LEU A 5 -5.94 -1.98 -9.08
N LEU A 6 -4.92 -1.13 -8.97
CA LEU A 6 -3.63 -1.36 -9.61
C LEU A 6 -2.93 -2.59 -9.00
N GLU A 7 -2.82 -3.67 -9.78
CA GLU A 7 -2.12 -4.89 -9.35
C GLU A 7 -0.61 -4.81 -9.57
N ASN A 8 -0.16 -4.12 -10.62
CA ASN A 8 1.25 -3.96 -10.96
C ASN A 8 1.73 -2.58 -10.53
N VAL A 9 2.25 -2.45 -9.30
CA VAL A 9 2.74 -1.18 -8.76
C VAL A 9 4.17 -0.91 -9.27
N PRO A 10 4.40 0.16 -10.07
CA PRO A 10 5.72 0.47 -10.61
C PRO A 10 6.78 0.65 -9.52
N GLY A 11 7.99 0.15 -9.75
CA GLY A 11 9.12 0.27 -8.82
C GLY A 11 9.03 -0.62 -7.58
N ARG A 12 7.95 -1.40 -7.41
CA ARG A 12 7.82 -2.39 -6.34
C ARG A 12 7.98 -3.79 -6.89
N SER A 13 8.65 -4.65 -6.14
CA SER A 13 8.76 -6.07 -6.44
C SER A 13 8.88 -6.88 -5.17
N ARG A 14 8.51 -8.17 -5.22
CA ARG A 14 8.68 -9.09 -4.09
C ARG A 14 10.14 -9.22 -3.63
N MET A 15 11.11 -9.08 -4.54
CA MET A 15 12.53 -9.23 -4.21
C MET A 15 13.09 -8.02 -3.46
N THR A 16 12.45 -6.86 -3.57
CA THR A 16 12.91 -5.60 -2.95
C THR A 16 12.31 -5.36 -1.55
N SER A 17 11.44 -6.23 -1.05
CA SER A 17 10.87 -6.11 0.31
C SER A 17 11.77 -6.67 1.42
N SER A 18 13.04 -6.98 1.12
CA SER A 18 14.05 -7.11 2.17
C SER A 18 14.47 -5.71 2.61
N SER A 19 13.96 -5.29 3.77
CA SER A 19 14.44 -4.24 4.68
C SER A 19 15.44 -3.20 4.13
N PRO A 20 15.20 -1.89 4.30
CA PRO A 20 16.17 -0.89 3.91
C PRO A 20 17.46 -1.10 4.71
N ILE A 21 18.54 -1.47 4.02
CA ILE A 21 19.89 -1.30 4.56
C ILE A 21 20.04 0.22 4.71
N CYS A 22 19.95 0.69 5.95
CA CYS A 22 20.40 2.02 6.34
C CYS A 22 21.87 2.13 5.93
N GLY A 23 22.13 2.84 4.84
CA GLY A 23 23.47 3.14 4.35
C GLY A 23 23.60 4.64 4.18
N SER A 24 24.02 5.32 5.25
CA SER A 24 24.40 6.73 5.21
C SER A 24 25.57 6.93 4.22
N PRO A 25 25.59 7.99 3.39
CA PRO A 25 26.65 8.24 2.43
C PRO A 25 27.78 9.04 3.08
N SER A 26 28.66 8.37 3.82
CA SER A 26 29.90 8.99 4.31
C SER A 26 30.88 7.91 4.78
N ASP A 27 31.78 7.49 3.89
CA ASP A 27 33.23 7.63 4.11
C ASP A 27 34.02 6.91 3.02
N LEU A 28 34.67 7.72 2.18
CA LEU A 28 35.83 7.32 1.41
C LEU A 28 36.98 7.05 2.38
N ARG A 29 37.38 5.79 2.60
CA ARG A 29 38.81 5.37 2.69
C ARG A 29 38.98 3.88 2.42
N SER A 30 39.89 3.61 1.50
CA SER A 30 40.58 2.37 1.16
C SER A 30 40.71 1.35 2.30
N LEU A 31 40.67 0.06 1.95
CA LEU A 31 41.87 -0.78 1.93
C LEU A 31 41.58 -2.09 1.18
N SER A 32 42.28 -2.23 0.06
CA SER A 32 42.53 -3.48 -0.65
C SER A 32 43.04 -4.58 0.29
N ARG A 33 42.40 -5.76 0.27
CA ARG A 33 43.07 -7.03 0.56
C ARG A 33 42.48 -8.20 -0.24
N THR A 34 43.28 -8.59 -1.21
CA THR A 34 43.63 -9.98 -1.56
C THR A 34 42.55 -10.87 -2.19
N ARG A 35 42.64 -10.96 -3.53
CA ARG A 35 42.33 -12.21 -4.26
C ARG A 35 43.24 -13.31 -3.73
N VAL A 36 42.66 -14.38 -3.20
CA VAL A 36 43.27 -15.72 -3.23
C VAL A 36 42.20 -16.65 -3.79
N GLY A 37 42.46 -17.15 -5.00
CA GLY A 37 41.68 -18.24 -5.55
C GLY A 37 42.11 -19.55 -4.91
N LEU A 38 41.13 -20.41 -4.61
CA LEU A 38 41.28 -21.86 -4.66
C LEU A 38 39.87 -22.42 -4.91
N GLY A 39 39.68 -23.11 -6.02
CA GLY A 39 38.42 -23.78 -6.34
C GLY A 39 38.19 -25.01 -5.46
N ILE A 40 36.94 -25.50 -5.45
CA ILE A 40 36.56 -26.89 -5.68
C ILE A 40 35.01 -27.00 -5.73
N HIS A 41 34.58 -27.73 -6.74
CA HIS A 41 33.26 -28.27 -7.07
C HIS A 41 32.32 -28.61 -5.91
N GLY A 42 31.08 -28.10 -6.00
CA GLY A 42 29.91 -28.61 -5.28
C GLY A 42 28.64 -28.45 -6.12
N ARG A 43 28.38 -29.43 -7.01
CA ARG A 43 27.06 -29.62 -7.63
C ARG A 43 26.09 -30.13 -6.56
N SER A 44 25.04 -29.37 -6.26
CA SER A 44 23.71 -29.87 -5.85
C SER A 44 22.78 -28.66 -5.79
N VAL A 45 21.96 -28.39 -6.82
CA VAL A 45 20.61 -28.95 -6.99
C VAL A 45 19.81 -28.93 -5.69
N THR A 46 19.39 -27.73 -5.28
CA THR A 46 17.98 -27.57 -4.90
C THR A 46 17.58 -26.13 -5.16
N GLY A 47 17.24 -25.85 -6.42
CA GLY A 47 16.24 -24.84 -6.72
C GLY A 47 14.94 -25.30 -6.08
N LYS A 48 14.80 -25.07 -4.77
CA LYS A 48 13.54 -25.20 -4.09
C LYS A 48 12.72 -24.03 -4.61
N TYR A 49 11.91 -24.34 -5.62
CA TYR A 49 10.71 -23.63 -6.01
C TYR A 49 10.53 -22.36 -5.18
N LEU A 50 10.96 -21.21 -5.72
CA LEU A 50 10.31 -19.95 -5.42
C LEU A 50 8.85 -20.22 -5.76
N ARG A 51 8.10 -20.71 -4.76
CA ARG A 51 6.67 -20.88 -4.88
C ARG A 51 6.22 -19.47 -5.23
N ASN A 52 5.72 -19.28 -6.45
CA ASN A 52 4.96 -18.09 -6.78
C ASN A 52 3.76 -18.13 -5.85
N GLU A 53 3.92 -17.69 -4.59
CA GLU A 53 2.77 -17.45 -3.74
C GLU A 53 2.01 -16.34 -4.42
N GLU A 54 0.76 -16.59 -4.74
CA GLU A 54 -0.11 -15.63 -5.38
C GLU A 54 -0.16 -14.32 -4.55
N PRO A 55 -0.17 -13.14 -5.18
CA PRO A 55 -0.38 -11.89 -4.45
C PRO A 55 -1.68 -11.95 -3.63
N SER A 56 -1.71 -11.26 -2.49
CA SER A 56 -2.88 -11.26 -1.62
C SER A 56 -4.05 -10.55 -2.30
N ASN A 57 -5.26 -11.12 -2.21
CA ASN A 57 -6.46 -10.42 -2.68
C ASN A 57 -7.14 -9.57 -1.58
N GLU A 58 -6.44 -9.32 -0.46
CA GLU A 58 -6.97 -8.53 0.64
C GLU A 58 -6.45 -7.09 0.62
N VAL A 59 -7.33 -6.17 0.99
CA VAL A 59 -7.09 -4.73 1.03
C VAL A 59 -7.63 -4.07 2.28
N LEU A 60 -7.03 -2.93 2.60
CA LEU A 60 -7.33 -2.05 3.72
C LEU A 60 -7.49 -0.63 3.18
N ALA A 61 -8.44 0.14 3.73
CA ALA A 61 -8.50 1.59 3.55
C ALA A 61 -8.05 2.32 4.82
N VAL A 62 -7.11 3.24 4.68
CA VAL A 62 -6.68 4.18 5.73
C VAL A 62 -7.31 5.54 5.46
N LEU A 63 -7.97 6.10 6.48
CA LEU A 63 -8.63 7.40 6.43
C LEU A 63 -7.76 8.44 7.12
N LYS A 64 -7.46 9.54 6.45
CA LYS A 64 -6.74 10.68 7.04
C LYS A 64 -7.47 11.98 6.82
N VAL A 65 -7.57 12.79 7.87
CA VAL A 65 -8.04 14.17 7.78
C VAL A 65 -6.86 15.10 7.96
N ASP A 66 -6.62 15.98 6.99
CA ASP A 66 -5.48 16.90 6.96
C ASP A 66 -4.13 16.19 7.29
N ASN A 67 -3.88 15.04 6.65
CA ASN A 67 -2.72 14.17 6.84
C ASN A 67 -2.60 13.44 8.18
N LYS A 68 -3.60 13.52 9.07
CA LYS A 68 -3.65 12.74 10.32
C LYS A 68 -4.55 11.53 10.18
N VAL A 69 -4.04 10.34 10.49
CA VAL A 69 -4.84 9.11 10.47
C VAL A 69 -5.95 9.21 11.52
N VAL A 70 -7.19 9.06 11.07
CA VAL A 70 -8.40 9.11 11.91
C VAL A 70 -9.15 7.78 11.92
N GLY A 71 -8.84 6.88 11.00
CA GLY A 71 -9.48 5.56 10.92
C GLY A 71 -8.75 4.63 9.97
N GLN A 72 -8.99 3.34 10.13
CA GLN A 72 -8.54 2.31 9.22
C GLN A 72 -9.56 1.17 9.21
N THR A 73 -9.79 0.57 8.05
CA THR A 73 -10.66 -0.61 7.95
C THR A 73 -9.93 -1.87 8.39
N ASN A 74 -10.67 -2.96 8.57
CA ASN A 74 -10.06 -4.29 8.57
C ASN A 74 -9.50 -4.63 7.18
N TRP A 75 -8.62 -5.62 7.13
CA TRP A 75 -8.29 -6.30 5.89
C TRP A 75 -9.52 -7.07 5.40
N GLY A 76 -9.84 -6.96 4.12
CA GLY A 76 -10.94 -7.69 3.49
C GLY A 76 -10.70 -7.93 2.01
N PRO A 77 -11.34 -8.93 1.40
CA PRO A 77 -11.16 -9.22 -0.02
C PRO A 77 -11.65 -8.07 -0.90
N VAL A 78 -10.98 -7.80 -2.02
CA VAL A 78 -11.39 -6.76 -2.97
C VAL A 78 -12.79 -7.06 -3.53
N ASN A 79 -13.76 -6.20 -3.20
CA ASN A 79 -15.10 -6.16 -3.77
C ASN A 79 -15.86 -4.89 -3.29
N ASN A 80 -17.07 -4.69 -3.78
CA ASN A 80 -17.92 -3.51 -3.48
C ASN A 80 -18.24 -3.35 -1.99
N GLN A 81 -18.28 -4.42 -1.22
CA GLN A 81 -18.59 -4.45 0.21
C GLN A 81 -17.43 -5.03 1.04
N ALA A 82 -16.19 -4.75 0.63
CA ALA A 82 -14.98 -5.35 1.24
C ALA A 82 -14.87 -5.22 2.77
N TRP A 83 -15.47 -4.16 3.36
CA TRP A 83 -15.28 -3.83 4.77
C TRP A 83 -16.56 -3.72 5.58
N ASP A 84 -17.62 -3.13 5.02
CA ASP A 84 -18.89 -2.83 5.72
C ASP A 84 -18.67 -2.18 7.11
N GLN A 85 -17.81 -1.15 7.14
CA GLN A 85 -17.43 -0.43 8.35
C GLN A 85 -17.78 1.05 8.24
N SER A 86 -18.26 1.60 9.36
CA SER A 86 -18.60 3.02 9.51
C SER A 86 -17.68 3.69 10.52
N PHE A 87 -17.30 4.93 10.25
CA PHE A 87 -16.45 5.75 11.11
C PHE A 87 -17.16 7.07 11.42
N ALA A 88 -17.10 7.51 12.67
CA ALA A 88 -17.48 8.85 13.07
C ALA A 88 -16.19 9.66 13.28
N ILE A 89 -16.01 10.73 12.50
CA ILE A 89 -14.79 11.54 12.50
C ILE A 89 -15.17 12.95 12.94
N GLU A 90 -14.54 13.45 13.99
CA GLU A 90 -14.69 14.84 14.41
C GLU A 90 -13.85 15.75 13.52
N LEU A 91 -14.45 16.83 13.03
CA LEU A 91 -13.80 17.79 12.13
C LEU A 91 -13.61 19.14 12.86
N ASP A 92 -12.36 19.62 12.95
CA ASP A 92 -12.04 20.98 13.45
C ASP A 92 -11.33 21.76 12.35
N ARG A 93 -12.09 22.63 11.67
CA ARG A 93 -11.59 23.47 10.56
C ARG A 93 -10.84 22.68 9.49
N SER A 94 -11.16 21.40 9.38
CA SER A 94 -10.56 20.46 8.44
C SER A 94 -11.08 20.67 7.03
N ARG A 95 -10.23 20.37 6.05
CA ARG A 95 -10.52 20.70 4.65
C ARG A 95 -10.60 19.48 3.77
N GLU A 96 -9.84 18.44 4.08
CA GLU A 96 -9.64 17.33 3.17
C GLU A 96 -9.64 15.99 3.91
N LEU A 97 -10.31 15.01 3.31
CA LEU A 97 -10.25 13.59 3.66
C LEU A 97 -9.46 12.86 2.57
N GLU A 98 -8.37 12.22 2.96
CA GLU A 98 -7.63 11.25 2.16
C GLU A 98 -8.12 9.83 2.51
N VAL A 99 -8.47 9.06 1.48
CA VAL A 99 -8.73 7.62 1.56
C VAL A 99 -7.63 6.90 0.80
N ALA A 100 -6.76 6.18 1.51
CA ALA A 100 -5.63 5.46 0.94
C ALA A 100 -5.84 3.95 1.00
N ILE A 101 -5.73 3.26 -0.14
CA ILE A 101 -5.97 1.83 -0.28
C ILE A 101 -4.66 1.07 -0.32
N TYR A 102 -4.52 0.06 0.54
CA TYR A 102 -3.34 -0.78 0.66
C TYR A 102 -3.66 -2.22 0.31
N TRP A 103 -2.78 -2.87 -0.46
CA TRP A 103 -2.73 -4.32 -0.58
C TRP A 103 -2.09 -4.96 0.66
N ARG A 104 -2.55 -6.16 1.03
CA ARG A 104 -1.97 -6.97 2.11
C ARG A 104 -0.76 -7.77 1.66
N ASP A 105 0.15 -7.14 0.93
CA ASP A 105 1.40 -7.73 0.48
C ASP A 105 2.44 -6.65 0.09
N TRP A 106 3.51 -7.06 -0.57
CA TRP A 106 4.62 -6.20 -1.02
C TRP A 106 4.20 -5.03 -1.93
N ARG A 107 2.99 -5.07 -2.51
CA ARG A 107 2.47 -3.97 -3.34
C ARG A 107 2.10 -2.77 -2.49
N GLU A 108 1.79 -2.95 -1.21
CA GLU A 108 1.44 -1.89 -0.25
C GLU A 108 0.41 -0.88 -0.81
N LEU A 109 0.63 0.43 -0.61
CA LEU A 109 -0.24 1.50 -1.10
C LEU A 109 -0.44 1.43 -2.61
N CYS A 110 -1.66 1.20 -3.08
CA CYS A 110 -1.94 1.05 -4.51
C CYS A 110 -2.78 2.18 -5.10
N ALA A 111 -3.58 2.86 -4.28
CA ALA A 111 -4.47 3.91 -4.78
C ALA A 111 -4.88 4.90 -3.68
N VAL A 112 -5.24 6.11 -4.07
CA VAL A 112 -5.69 7.19 -3.18
C VAL A 112 -6.89 7.95 -3.75
N LYS A 113 -7.69 8.55 -2.87
CA LYS A 113 -8.69 9.56 -3.20
C LYS A 113 -8.67 10.67 -2.18
N PHE A 114 -8.72 11.91 -2.64
CA PHE A 114 -8.94 13.09 -1.82
C PHE A 114 -10.35 13.61 -2.03
N LEU A 115 -11.03 13.92 -0.94
CA LEU A 115 -12.36 14.51 -0.90
C LEU A 115 -12.29 15.82 -0.14
N ARG A 116 -12.89 16.87 -0.70
CA ARG A 116 -13.01 18.13 0.03
C ARG A 116 -14.17 18.03 1.00
N LEU A 117 -13.92 18.37 2.27
CA LEU A 117 -14.92 18.24 3.33
C LEU A 117 -16.03 19.29 3.24
N ASP A 118 -15.80 20.40 2.53
CA ASP A 118 -16.81 21.44 2.31
C ASP A 118 -17.97 20.98 1.40
N ASP A 119 -17.75 19.96 0.57
CA ASP A 119 -18.78 19.36 -0.27
C ASP A 119 -19.83 18.55 0.52
N PHE A 120 -19.56 18.21 1.80
CA PHE A 120 -20.40 17.32 2.63
C PHE A 120 -21.06 18.02 3.84
N LEU A 121 -21.10 19.36 3.86
CA LEU A 121 -21.66 20.13 4.99
C LEU A 121 -23.19 20.26 4.97
N ASP A 122 -23.88 19.57 4.05
CA ASP A 122 -25.33 19.68 3.84
C ASP A 122 -26.18 18.74 4.73
N ASN A 123 -25.54 17.98 5.62
CA ASN A 123 -26.17 16.99 6.54
C ASN A 123 -26.98 15.90 5.82
N LYS A 124 -26.61 15.54 4.58
CA LYS A 124 -27.19 14.41 3.86
C LYS A 124 -26.21 13.25 3.81
N ARG A 125 -26.75 12.06 3.56
CA ARG A 125 -25.96 10.87 3.23
C ARG A 125 -25.66 10.88 1.73
N HIS A 126 -24.39 10.79 1.38
CA HIS A 126 -23.89 10.80 0.01
C HIS A 126 -23.32 9.43 -0.34
N GLY A 127 -24.12 8.60 -1.01
CA GLY A 127 -23.63 7.37 -1.62
C GLY A 127 -22.82 7.70 -2.88
N MET A 128 -21.56 7.24 -2.93
CA MET A 128 -20.61 7.65 -3.96
C MET A 128 -19.86 6.49 -4.59
N CYS A 129 -19.56 6.65 -5.88
CA CYS A 129 -18.64 5.82 -6.65
C CYS A 129 -17.52 6.73 -7.17
N LEU A 130 -16.32 6.57 -6.60
CA LEU A 130 -15.21 7.52 -6.74
C LEU A 130 -14.05 6.86 -7.47
N SER A 131 -13.63 7.42 -8.60
CA SER A 131 -12.38 7.02 -9.25
C SER A 131 -11.19 7.32 -8.34
N LEU A 132 -10.33 6.33 -8.16
CA LEU A 132 -9.09 6.40 -7.42
C LEU A 132 -7.92 6.71 -8.36
N GLU A 133 -6.87 7.32 -7.81
CA GLU A 133 -5.61 7.57 -8.50
C GLU A 133 -4.54 6.58 -8.01
N PRO A 134 -3.74 5.94 -8.89
CA PRO A 134 -3.76 6.04 -10.36
C PRO A 134 -4.84 5.18 -11.04
N GLN A 135 -5.45 4.23 -10.32
CA GLN A 135 -6.46 3.34 -10.88
C GLN A 135 -7.37 2.78 -9.78
N GLY A 136 -8.64 2.54 -10.13
CA GLY A 136 -9.60 1.79 -9.35
C GLY A 136 -10.84 2.59 -9.01
N MET A 137 -11.81 1.92 -8.41
CA MET A 137 -13.09 2.52 -7.99
C MET A 137 -13.30 2.27 -6.50
N LEU A 138 -13.66 3.32 -5.76
CA LEU A 138 -14.05 3.28 -4.36
C LEU A 138 -15.56 3.48 -4.23
N PHE A 139 -16.19 2.61 -3.44
CA PHE A 139 -17.59 2.70 -3.07
C PHE A 139 -17.68 3.07 -1.60
N ALA A 140 -18.24 4.23 -1.32
CA ALA A 140 -18.34 4.79 0.02
C ALA A 140 -19.67 5.52 0.21
N GLU A 141 -20.05 5.69 1.47
CA GLU A 141 -21.11 6.58 1.89
C GLU A 141 -20.52 7.54 2.93
N VAL A 142 -20.82 8.83 2.80
CA VAL A 142 -20.37 9.91 3.69
C VAL A 142 -21.56 10.69 4.19
#